data_AF-A0A0Q4LL79-F1
#
_entry.id   AF-A0A0Q4LL79-F1
#
_cell.length_a   1.000
_cell.length_b   1.000
_cell.length_c   1.000
_cell.angle_alpha   90.00
_cell.angle_beta   90.00
_cell.angle_gamma   90.00
#
_symmetry.space_group_name_H-M   'P 1'
#
loop_
_entity.id
_entity.type
_entity.pdbx_description
1 polymer ?
#
loop_
_entity_poly.entity_id
_entity_poly.type
_entity_poly.pdbx_seq_one_letter_code
_entity_poly.pdbx_strand_id
1 'polypeptide(L)'
;MQIKEIGLKIGCLFILGIGLVLFLGLTFSRILIPLLPPLISIFIWYVTKTQRKLVRTETTPIYQIAEGWVKIQGNVSATKTFVTPYFKQECIAYTYEEGNISYDSESGSEHVTKTSSRKEFQDFHLSNGTGKIKIIIKDLNLTLLEAKSDTKHSIKYAVDDIRYTERTLKNGDLISVLGYAVKNGNYAYELTAQANQPLVIATPDFEDKTIKSFRVFKYLMPYLVLMYLSVNYFLFLAPARPHEEQNTAFALLSFFGIPILGVLFGVIGAKLSGFGKDFFSCLGGICFFVALLSFPLLCLLYMVETNQSTIIRVWASIFICTSLAMVLNYRKLEGAFDKD
;
A
#
# COMPACT_ATOMS: atom_id res chain seq x y z
N MET A 1 19.55 -4.13 -33.75
CA MET A 1 20.71 -3.48 -33.09
C MET A 1 20.31 -2.25 -32.25
N GLN A 2 19.29 -1.47 -32.64
CA GLN A 2 18.85 -0.24 -31.94
C GLN A 2 18.17 -0.42 -30.56
N ILE A 3 17.55 -1.57 -30.27
CA ILE A 3 16.84 -1.79 -28.98
C ILE A 3 17.82 -1.91 -27.79
N LYS A 4 19.06 -2.38 -28.03
CA LYS A 4 20.10 -2.51 -26.99
C LYS A 4 20.65 -1.15 -26.52
N GLU A 5 20.72 -0.15 -27.39
CA GLU A 5 21.24 1.17 -27.03
C GLU A 5 20.26 1.99 -26.17
N ILE A 6 18.95 1.77 -26.34
CA ILE A 6 17.91 2.47 -25.57
C ILE A 6 17.86 1.94 -24.13
N GLY A 7 17.97 0.61 -23.95
CA GLY A 7 18.03 -0.01 -22.62
C GLY A 7 19.27 0.41 -21.81
N LEU A 8 20.42 0.56 -22.46
CA LEU A 8 21.66 0.99 -21.81
C LEU A 8 21.59 2.46 -21.32
N LYS A 9 20.98 3.35 -22.11
CA LYS A 9 20.80 4.77 -21.73
C LYS A 9 19.83 4.95 -20.55
N ILE A 10 18.75 4.17 -20.51
CA ILE A 10 17.79 4.17 -19.40
C ILE A 10 18.43 3.58 -18.14
N GLY A 11 19.19 2.49 -18.28
CA GLY A 11 19.94 1.89 -17.17
C GLY A 11 20.97 2.84 -16.56
N CYS A 12 21.75 3.54 -17.39
CA CYS A 12 22.70 4.56 -16.91
C CYS A 12 22.01 5.74 -16.22
N LEU A 13 20.87 6.22 -16.74
CA LEU A 13 20.08 7.27 -16.09
C LEU A 13 19.53 6.82 -14.73
N PHE A 14 19.14 5.55 -14.60
CA PHE A 14 18.66 5.00 -13.33
C PHE A 14 19.78 4.86 -12.31
N ILE A 15 20.96 4.37 -12.72
CA ILE A 15 22.14 4.25 -11.86
C ILE A 15 22.65 5.64 -11.45
N LEU A 16 22.67 6.61 -12.36
CA LEU A 16 23.01 8.00 -12.03
C LEU A 16 21.97 8.64 -11.10
N GLY A 17 20.68 8.34 -11.29
CA GLY A 17 19.61 8.78 -10.40
C GLY A 17 19.76 8.21 -8.98
N ILE A 18 20.02 6.90 -8.87
CA ILE A 18 20.29 6.24 -7.59
C ILE A 18 21.57 6.78 -6.96
N GLY A 19 22.64 6.94 -7.75
CA GLY A 19 23.92 7.50 -7.30
C GLY A 19 23.77 8.93 -6.78
N LEU A 20 22.95 9.76 -7.44
CA LEU A 20 22.63 11.12 -6.99
C LEU A 20 21.79 11.09 -5.70
N VAL A 21 20.80 10.20 -5.59
CA VAL A 21 19.98 10.04 -4.37
C VAL A 21 20.81 9.54 -3.19
N LEU A 22 21.73 8.59 -3.41
CA LEU A 22 22.67 8.10 -2.40
C LEU A 22 23.68 9.17 -2.00
N PHE A 23 24.24 9.89 -2.98
CA PHE A 23 25.15 11.01 -2.73
C PHE A 23 24.45 12.11 -1.92
N LEU A 24 23.26 12.54 -2.33
CA LEU A 24 22.44 13.48 -1.58
C LEU A 24 22.05 12.95 -0.21
N GLY A 25 21.76 11.65 -0.08
CA GLY A 25 21.45 11.02 1.20
C GLY A 25 22.64 10.93 2.15
N LEU A 26 23.85 10.82 1.63
CA LEU A 26 25.10 10.82 2.42
C LEU A 26 25.54 12.24 2.78
N THR A 27 25.55 13.17 1.82
CA THR A 27 26.00 14.56 2.02
C THR A 27 24.98 15.42 2.76
N PHE A 28 23.69 15.14 2.60
CA PHE A 28 22.59 15.85 3.27
C PHE A 28 21.82 14.95 4.22
N SER A 29 22.42 13.87 4.72
CA SER A 29 21.80 12.94 5.70
C SER A 29 21.04 13.66 6.81
N ARG A 30 21.62 14.73 7.37
CA ARG A 30 20.96 15.56 8.38
C ARG A 30 19.66 16.20 7.87
N ILE A 31 19.62 16.71 6.64
CA ILE A 31 18.43 17.34 6.03
C ILE A 31 17.46 16.30 5.43
N LEU A 32 17.94 15.13 5.02
CA LEU A 32 17.10 14.08 4.44
C LEU A 32 16.18 13.45 5.48
N ILE A 33 16.65 13.24 6.71
CA ILE A 33 15.86 12.67 7.81
C ILE A 33 14.56 13.45 8.10
N PRO A 34 14.56 14.80 8.26
CA PRO A 34 13.32 15.56 8.41
C PRO A 34 12.49 15.60 7.14
N LEU A 35 13.11 15.65 5.96
CA LEU A 35 12.38 15.92 4.71
C LEU A 35 11.67 14.68 4.14
N LEU A 36 12.20 13.49 4.39
CA LEU A 36 11.71 12.26 3.80
C LEU A 36 10.29 11.87 4.29
N PRO A 37 9.97 11.85 5.60
CA PRO A 37 8.63 11.51 6.08
C PRO A 37 7.49 12.38 5.52
N PRO A 38 7.59 13.73 5.45
CA PRO A 38 6.54 14.55 4.84
C PRO A 38 6.43 14.34 3.33
N LEU A 39 7.54 14.13 2.61
CA LEU A 39 7.50 13.80 1.18
C LEU A 39 6.78 12.47 0.90
N ILE A 40 7.09 11.42 1.67
CA ILE A 40 6.40 10.13 1.60
C ILE A 40 4.92 10.32 1.91
N SER A 41 4.58 11.13 2.92
CA SER A 41 3.19 11.40 3.30
C SER A 41 2.41 12.09 2.17
N ILE A 42 3.01 13.08 1.50
CA ILE A 42 2.43 13.76 0.34
C ILE A 42 2.27 12.79 -0.84
N PHE A 43 3.25 11.93 -1.07
CA PHE A 43 3.20 10.92 -2.13
C PHE A 43 2.08 9.91 -1.89
N ILE A 44 1.99 9.33 -0.68
CA ILE A 44 0.89 8.41 -0.30
C ILE A 44 -0.46 9.11 -0.42
N TRP A 45 -0.56 10.37 0.03
CA TRP A 45 -1.77 11.16 -0.15
C TRP A 45 -2.16 11.27 -1.62
N TYR A 46 -1.21 11.60 -2.50
CA TYR A 46 -1.47 11.70 -3.93
C TYR A 46 -1.94 10.36 -4.54
N VAL A 47 -1.23 9.26 -4.26
CA VAL A 47 -1.52 7.93 -4.81
C VAL A 47 -2.86 7.37 -4.30
N THR A 48 -3.21 7.61 -3.03
CA THR A 48 -4.45 7.09 -2.43
C THR A 48 -5.68 7.98 -2.67
N LYS A 49 -5.56 9.08 -3.43
CA LYS A 49 -6.64 10.05 -3.66
C LYS A 49 -7.93 9.39 -4.15
N THR A 50 -7.82 8.46 -5.10
CA THR A 50 -8.97 7.77 -5.71
C THR A 50 -9.65 6.82 -4.73
N GLN A 51 -8.88 6.01 -4.00
CA GLN A 51 -9.39 5.09 -2.97
C GLN A 51 -10.10 5.86 -1.84
N ARG A 52 -9.53 6.99 -1.41
CA ARG A 52 -10.15 7.86 -0.40
C ARG A 52 -11.44 8.48 -0.89
N LYS A 53 -11.51 8.88 -2.17
CA LYS A 53 -12.74 9.40 -2.77
C LYS A 53 -13.84 8.32 -2.80
N LEU A 54 -13.50 7.11 -3.23
CA LEU A 54 -14.41 5.96 -3.25
C LEU A 54 -14.98 5.66 -1.85
N VAL A 55 -14.11 5.53 -0.85
CA VAL A 55 -14.51 5.21 0.52
C VAL A 55 -15.34 6.32 1.17
N ARG A 56 -15.01 7.59 0.91
CA ARG A 56 -15.71 8.74 1.51
C ARG A 56 -17.07 9.01 0.89
N THR A 57 -17.28 8.65 -0.38
CA THR A 57 -18.58 8.83 -1.04
C THR A 57 -19.54 7.75 -0.57
N GLU A 58 -20.68 8.15 -0.02
CA GLU A 58 -21.74 7.23 0.37
C GLU A 58 -22.45 6.65 -0.86
N THR A 59 -22.99 5.44 -0.72
CA THR A 59 -23.75 4.80 -1.78
C THR A 59 -25.09 5.53 -1.98
N THR A 60 -25.34 6.01 -3.19
CA THR A 60 -26.58 6.69 -3.55
C THR A 60 -27.62 5.66 -4.04
N PRO A 61 -28.86 5.69 -3.54
CA PRO A 61 -29.95 4.90 -4.13
C PRO A 61 -30.19 5.30 -5.60
N ILE A 62 -30.43 4.32 -6.48
CA ILE A 62 -30.54 4.56 -7.93
C ILE A 62 -31.71 5.50 -8.26
N TYR A 63 -32.84 5.40 -7.55
CA TYR A 63 -33.98 6.30 -7.72
C TYR A 63 -33.74 7.75 -7.23
N GLN A 64 -32.64 8.01 -6.51
CA GLN A 64 -32.25 9.34 -5.99
C GLN A 64 -31.09 9.97 -6.77
N ILE A 65 -30.66 9.37 -7.87
CA ILE A 65 -29.52 9.89 -8.64
C ILE A 65 -29.86 11.28 -9.18
N ALA A 66 -28.93 12.20 -8.98
CA ALA A 66 -28.87 13.49 -9.64
C ALA A 66 -27.59 13.56 -10.48
N GLU A 67 -27.54 14.53 -11.40
CA GLU A 67 -26.31 14.79 -12.17
C GLU A 67 -25.16 15.12 -11.22
N GLY A 68 -23.99 14.53 -11.49
CA GLY A 68 -22.81 14.71 -10.67
C GLY A 68 -22.16 13.41 -10.24
N TRP A 69 -21.27 13.51 -9.25
CA TRP A 69 -20.44 12.39 -8.84
C TRP A 69 -21.15 11.52 -7.81
N VAL A 70 -21.41 10.26 -8.14
CA VAL A 70 -22.16 9.33 -7.28
C VAL A 70 -21.45 7.98 -7.18
N LYS A 71 -21.69 7.28 -6.07
CA LYS A 71 -21.27 5.89 -5.87
C LYS A 71 -22.50 5.01 -5.88
N ILE A 72 -22.53 3.99 -6.74
CA ILE A 72 -23.61 3.01 -6.80
C ILE A 72 -23.02 1.63 -6.51
N GLN A 73 -23.67 0.89 -5.62
CA GLN A 73 -23.34 -0.50 -5.33
C GLN A 73 -24.46 -1.41 -5.84
N GLY A 74 -24.11 -2.47 -6.55
CA GLY A 74 -25.09 -3.42 -7.08
C GLY A 74 -24.48 -4.59 -7.81
N ASN A 75 -25.35 -5.50 -8.25
CA ASN A 75 -24.96 -6.69 -9.00
C ASN A 75 -24.80 -6.34 -10.47
N VAL A 76 -23.74 -6.88 -11.06
CA VAL A 76 -23.39 -6.69 -12.47
C VAL A 76 -24.27 -7.53 -13.39
N SER A 77 -24.73 -6.93 -14.48
CA SER A 77 -25.39 -7.64 -15.57
C SER A 77 -24.99 -7.07 -16.95
N ALA A 78 -24.60 -7.95 -17.86
CA ALA A 78 -24.25 -7.63 -19.24
C ALA A 78 -24.71 -8.74 -20.20
N THR A 79 -24.93 -8.37 -21.46
CA THR A 79 -25.52 -9.25 -22.48
C THR A 79 -24.52 -10.18 -23.14
N LYS A 80 -23.26 -9.75 -23.34
CA LYS A 80 -22.22 -10.60 -23.91
C LYS A 80 -21.26 -11.00 -22.80
N THR A 81 -20.67 -12.16 -22.99
CA THR A 81 -19.59 -12.69 -22.16
C THR A 81 -18.36 -12.92 -23.03
N PHE A 82 -17.21 -12.83 -22.39
CA PHE A 82 -15.89 -13.08 -22.91
C PHE A 82 -15.27 -14.22 -22.13
N VAL A 83 -14.28 -14.89 -22.73
CA VAL A 83 -13.51 -15.92 -22.05
C VAL A 83 -12.08 -15.44 -21.93
N THR A 84 -11.53 -15.49 -20.72
CA THR A 84 -10.17 -14.99 -20.51
C THR A 84 -9.12 -15.85 -21.22
N PRO A 85 -8.00 -15.24 -21.69
CA PRO A 85 -7.01 -15.94 -22.50
C PRO A 85 -6.35 -17.14 -21.82
N TYR A 86 -5.98 -17.02 -20.53
CA TYR A 86 -5.21 -18.03 -19.81
C TYR A 86 -6.10 -18.89 -18.91
N PHE A 87 -6.83 -18.30 -17.96
CA PHE A 87 -7.62 -19.07 -16.99
C PHE A 87 -8.96 -19.58 -17.54
N LYS A 88 -9.30 -19.24 -18.79
CA LYS A 88 -10.54 -19.66 -19.47
C LYS A 88 -11.80 -19.33 -18.66
N GLN A 89 -11.80 -18.18 -18.00
CA GLN A 89 -12.93 -17.75 -17.16
C GLN A 89 -13.93 -16.95 -17.98
N GLU A 90 -15.21 -17.29 -17.85
CA GLU A 90 -16.29 -16.47 -18.40
C GLU A 90 -16.45 -15.18 -17.58
N CYS A 91 -16.50 -14.04 -18.28
CA CYS A 91 -16.55 -12.71 -17.68
C CYS A 91 -17.19 -11.69 -18.63
N ILE A 92 -17.54 -10.50 -18.15
CA ILE A 92 -18.07 -9.40 -18.96
C ILE A 92 -17.03 -8.31 -19.25
N ALA A 93 -15.91 -8.34 -18.53
CA ALA A 93 -14.75 -7.53 -18.78
C ALA A 93 -13.52 -8.20 -18.16
N TYR A 94 -12.36 -8.06 -18.79
CA TYR A 94 -11.09 -8.50 -18.22
C TYR A 94 -9.91 -7.63 -18.64
N THR A 95 -8.88 -7.63 -17.79
CA THR A 95 -7.53 -7.23 -18.14
C THR A 95 -6.63 -8.45 -18.03
N TYR A 96 -5.91 -8.77 -19.10
CA TYR A 96 -4.93 -9.85 -19.17
C TYR A 96 -3.54 -9.23 -19.37
N GLU A 97 -2.58 -9.70 -18.58
CA GLU A 97 -1.18 -9.31 -18.67
C GLU A 97 -0.30 -10.56 -18.67
N GLU A 98 0.68 -10.58 -19.57
CA GLU A 98 1.71 -11.60 -19.66
C GLU A 98 3.05 -10.94 -19.42
N GLY A 99 3.89 -11.54 -18.59
CA GLY A 99 5.24 -11.04 -18.36
C GLY A 99 6.25 -12.15 -18.11
N ASN A 100 7.45 -11.96 -18.63
CA ASN A 100 8.56 -12.86 -18.39
C ASN A 100 9.11 -12.60 -16.98
N ILE A 101 9.32 -13.67 -16.23
CA ILE A 101 9.99 -13.62 -14.94
C ILE A 101 11.48 -13.79 -15.19
N SER A 102 12.25 -12.83 -14.74
CA SER A 102 13.69 -12.94 -14.58
C SER A 102 14.01 -12.97 -13.09
N TYR A 103 14.87 -13.89 -12.68
CA TYR A 103 15.42 -13.91 -11.33
C TYR A 103 16.78 -13.26 -11.30
N ASP A 104 16.94 -12.32 -10.38
CA ASP A 104 18.22 -11.75 -10.06
C ASP A 104 18.83 -12.53 -8.88
N SER A 105 19.87 -13.31 -9.20
CA SER A 105 20.59 -14.12 -8.21
C SER A 105 21.37 -13.30 -7.18
N GLU A 106 21.67 -12.03 -7.46
CA GLU A 106 22.40 -11.16 -6.52
C GLU A 106 21.46 -10.54 -5.47
N SER A 107 20.28 -10.07 -5.89
CA SER A 107 19.28 -9.53 -4.97
C SER A 107 18.33 -10.59 -4.40
N GLY A 108 18.31 -11.79 -4.99
CA GLY A 108 17.39 -12.87 -4.64
C GLY A 108 15.94 -12.55 -4.99
N SER A 109 15.71 -11.62 -5.93
CA SER A 109 14.37 -11.10 -6.23
C SER A 109 13.88 -11.45 -7.64
N GLU A 110 12.58 -11.72 -7.74
CA GLU A 110 11.90 -11.96 -9.01
C GLU A 110 11.42 -10.64 -9.62
N HIS A 111 11.72 -10.43 -10.90
CA HIS A 111 11.24 -9.30 -11.67
C HIS A 111 10.34 -9.79 -12.80
N VAL A 112 9.17 -9.16 -12.94
CA VAL A 112 8.23 -9.44 -14.04
C VAL A 112 8.36 -8.34 -15.08
N THR A 113 8.89 -8.67 -16.24
CA THR A 113 8.92 -7.77 -17.40
C THR A 113 7.67 -8.00 -18.23
N LYS A 114 6.76 -7.01 -18.26
CA LYS A 114 5.52 -7.10 -19.03
C LYS A 114 5.83 -7.22 -20.53
N THR A 115 5.36 -8.30 -21.14
CA THR A 115 5.56 -8.61 -22.56
C THR A 115 4.31 -8.29 -23.37
N SER A 116 3.13 -8.55 -22.82
CA SER A 116 1.85 -8.34 -23.51
C SER A 116 0.75 -7.90 -22.55
N SER A 117 -0.23 -7.18 -23.07
CA SER A 117 -1.51 -6.99 -22.38
C SER A 117 -2.68 -6.88 -23.34
N ARG A 118 -3.81 -7.42 -22.90
CA ARG A 118 -5.10 -7.35 -23.59
C ARG A 118 -6.16 -6.87 -22.62
N LYS A 119 -7.08 -6.04 -23.11
CA LYS A 119 -8.29 -5.65 -22.38
C LYS A 119 -9.49 -5.94 -23.28
N GLU A 120 -10.53 -6.54 -22.73
CA GLU A 120 -11.84 -6.61 -23.39
C GLU A 120 -12.91 -6.23 -22.39
N PHE A 121 -13.88 -5.45 -22.84
CA PHE A 121 -14.96 -4.94 -22.01
C PHE A 121 -16.15 -4.51 -22.85
N GLN A 122 -17.26 -4.31 -22.16
CA GLN A 122 -18.46 -3.72 -22.71
C GLN A 122 -19.15 -2.84 -21.66
N ASP A 123 -20.10 -2.03 -22.11
CA ASP A 123 -21.07 -1.43 -21.21
C ASP A 123 -21.86 -2.52 -20.48
N PHE A 124 -22.19 -2.25 -19.23
CA PHE A 124 -22.95 -3.16 -18.37
C PHE A 124 -23.94 -2.38 -17.51
N HIS A 125 -24.76 -3.10 -16.76
CA HIS A 125 -25.70 -2.51 -15.83
C HIS A 125 -25.40 -2.94 -14.41
N LEU A 126 -25.63 -2.02 -13.47
CA LEU A 126 -25.76 -2.35 -12.06
C LEU A 126 -27.24 -2.41 -11.69
N SER A 127 -27.60 -3.44 -10.93
CA SER A 127 -28.93 -3.57 -10.35
C SER A 127 -28.85 -3.83 -8.85
N ASN A 128 -29.71 -3.17 -8.10
CA ASN A 128 -29.92 -3.42 -6.67
C ASN A 128 -31.41 -3.22 -6.34
N GLY A 129 -31.80 -3.29 -5.06
CA GLY A 129 -33.20 -3.09 -4.66
C GLY A 129 -33.78 -1.70 -4.97
N THR A 130 -32.95 -0.73 -5.38
CA THR A 130 -33.33 0.66 -5.66
C THR A 130 -33.47 0.97 -7.15
N GLY A 131 -33.12 0.03 -8.03
CA GLY A 131 -33.29 0.19 -9.48
C GLY A 131 -32.19 -0.47 -10.32
N LYS A 132 -32.08 -0.03 -11.57
CA LYS A 132 -31.06 -0.46 -12.53
C LYS A 132 -30.47 0.76 -13.24
N ILE A 133 -29.14 0.82 -13.34
CA ILE A 133 -28.43 1.90 -14.02
C ILE A 133 -27.40 1.35 -15.01
N LYS A 134 -27.25 2.01 -16.16
CA LYS A 134 -26.25 1.66 -17.16
C LYS A 134 -24.90 2.33 -16.85
N ILE A 135 -23.83 1.57 -17.00
CA ILE A 135 -22.45 1.99 -16.83
C ILE A 135 -21.78 2.00 -18.21
N ILE A 136 -21.26 3.17 -18.59
CA ILE A 136 -20.57 3.41 -19.86
C ILE A 136 -19.06 3.38 -19.63
N ILE A 137 -18.40 2.35 -20.16
CA ILE A 137 -16.94 2.20 -20.01
C ILE A 137 -16.24 2.79 -21.23
N LYS A 138 -15.35 3.78 -21.00
CA LYS A 138 -14.45 4.33 -22.05
C LYS A 138 -13.06 3.70 -22.00
N ASP A 139 -12.55 3.48 -20.79
CA ASP A 139 -11.32 2.74 -20.53
C ASP A 139 -11.55 1.83 -19.32
N LEU A 140 -11.10 0.59 -19.44
CA LEU A 140 -11.25 -0.42 -18.41
C LEU A 140 -10.10 -0.31 -17.40
N ASN A 141 -10.46 0.00 -16.16
CA ASN A 141 -9.56 -0.07 -15.02
C ASN A 141 -10.13 -0.99 -13.93
N LEU A 142 -9.51 -2.16 -13.77
CA LEU A 142 -9.88 -3.16 -12.78
C LEU A 142 -8.85 -3.27 -11.64
N THR A 143 -7.98 -2.30 -11.42
CA THR A 143 -6.87 -2.44 -10.44
C THR A 143 -7.33 -2.67 -8.99
N LEU A 144 -8.56 -2.30 -8.65
CA LEU A 144 -9.13 -2.50 -7.30
C LEU A 144 -9.91 -3.83 -7.18
N LEU A 145 -9.85 -4.68 -8.20
CA LEU A 145 -10.34 -6.05 -8.16
C LEU A 145 -9.17 -7.00 -7.93
N GLU A 146 -9.47 -8.17 -7.38
CA GLU A 146 -8.47 -9.20 -7.14
C GLU A 146 -7.84 -9.70 -8.44
N ALA A 147 -6.52 -9.86 -8.40
CA ALA A 147 -5.75 -10.41 -9.51
C ALA A 147 -5.55 -11.90 -9.31
N LYS A 148 -5.91 -12.68 -10.32
CA LYS A 148 -5.53 -14.09 -10.40
C LYS A 148 -4.23 -14.18 -11.19
N SER A 149 -3.21 -14.78 -10.60
CA SER A 149 -1.91 -14.96 -11.25
C SER A 149 -1.46 -16.41 -11.20
N ASP A 150 -0.81 -16.86 -12.27
CA ASP A 150 -0.19 -18.17 -12.36
C ASP A 150 1.14 -18.06 -13.11
N THR A 151 2.10 -18.89 -12.72
CA THR A 151 3.45 -18.87 -13.30
C THR A 151 3.72 -20.20 -13.97
N LYS A 152 3.93 -20.16 -15.28
CA LYS A 152 4.39 -21.32 -16.03
C LYS A 152 5.91 -21.39 -15.91
N HIS A 153 6.36 -22.39 -15.15
CA HIS A 153 7.78 -22.63 -14.92
C HIS A 153 8.42 -23.41 -16.07
N SER A 154 9.65 -23.06 -16.42
CA SER A 154 10.52 -23.87 -17.27
C SER A 154 11.27 -24.94 -16.44
N ILE A 155 12.06 -25.78 -17.11
CA ILE A 155 12.89 -26.83 -16.48
C ILE A 155 13.90 -26.22 -15.49
N LYS A 156 14.30 -24.96 -15.69
CA LYS A 156 15.18 -24.22 -14.78
C LYS A 156 14.37 -23.12 -14.11
N TYR A 157 14.38 -23.11 -12.78
CA TYR A 157 13.70 -22.10 -11.97
C TYR A 157 14.06 -20.68 -12.44
N ALA A 158 13.04 -19.90 -12.78
CA ALA A 158 13.12 -18.51 -13.19
C ALA A 158 14.04 -18.20 -14.39
N VAL A 159 14.19 -19.19 -15.28
CA VAL A 159 14.75 -19.03 -16.61
C VAL A 159 13.59 -19.25 -17.58
N ASP A 160 13.21 -18.24 -18.36
CA ASP A 160 12.08 -18.30 -19.31
C ASP A 160 10.72 -18.60 -18.65
N ASP A 161 10.57 -18.32 -17.36
CA ASP A 161 9.29 -18.43 -16.65
C ASP A 161 8.33 -17.33 -17.12
N ILE A 162 7.05 -17.64 -17.31
CA ILE A 162 6.04 -16.69 -17.77
C ILE A 162 4.94 -16.56 -16.74
N ARG A 163 4.68 -15.34 -16.26
CA ARG A 163 3.57 -15.01 -15.37
C ARG A 163 2.39 -14.49 -16.16
N TYR A 164 1.25 -15.13 -15.95
CA TYR A 164 -0.05 -14.70 -16.46
C TYR A 164 -0.84 -14.07 -15.33
N THR A 165 -1.33 -12.86 -15.53
CA THR A 165 -2.16 -12.15 -14.55
C THR A 165 -3.46 -11.71 -15.20
N GLU A 166 -4.59 -12.08 -14.60
CA GLU A 166 -5.92 -11.71 -15.06
C GLU A 166 -6.71 -11.04 -13.93
N ARG A 167 -7.44 -9.99 -14.27
CA ARG A 167 -8.52 -9.43 -13.45
C ARG A 167 -9.79 -9.49 -14.26
N THR A 168 -10.86 -9.96 -13.63
CA THR A 168 -12.14 -10.20 -14.32
C THR A 168 -13.29 -9.54 -13.58
N LEU A 169 -14.29 -9.10 -14.32
CA LEU A 169 -15.60 -8.74 -13.81
C LEU A 169 -16.65 -9.68 -14.41
N LYS A 170 -17.50 -10.29 -13.60
CA LYS A 170 -18.46 -11.31 -14.03
C LYS A 170 -19.90 -10.87 -13.81
N ASN A 171 -20.82 -11.53 -14.50
CA ASN A 171 -22.25 -11.38 -14.22
C ASN A 171 -22.55 -11.87 -12.80
N GLY A 172 -23.34 -11.10 -12.06
CA GLY A 172 -23.70 -11.39 -10.67
C GLY A 172 -22.72 -10.85 -9.62
N ASP A 173 -21.52 -10.41 -10.01
CA ASP A 173 -20.56 -9.82 -9.07
C ASP A 173 -21.18 -8.58 -8.38
N LEU A 174 -21.06 -8.53 -7.06
CA LEU A 174 -21.42 -7.35 -6.28
C LEU A 174 -20.24 -6.38 -6.27
N ILE A 175 -20.43 -5.21 -6.90
CA ILE A 175 -19.39 -4.17 -6.99
C ILE A 175 -19.94 -2.81 -6.60
N SER A 176 -19.01 -1.92 -6.26
CA SER A 176 -19.25 -0.48 -6.17
C SER A 176 -18.61 0.22 -7.36
N VAL A 177 -19.36 1.12 -7.97
CA VAL A 177 -18.91 1.97 -9.06
C VAL A 177 -19.05 3.43 -8.67
N LEU A 178 -17.93 4.14 -8.70
CA LEU A 178 -17.87 5.58 -8.51
C LEU A 178 -17.68 6.24 -9.88
N GLY A 179 -18.62 7.09 -10.28
CA GLY A 179 -18.63 7.71 -11.59
C GLY A 179 -19.44 9.00 -11.65
N TYR A 180 -19.45 9.64 -12.82
CA TYR A 180 -20.27 10.82 -13.07
C TYR A 180 -21.61 10.39 -13.67
N ALA A 181 -22.70 10.71 -12.99
CA ALA A 181 -24.06 10.52 -13.48
C ALA A 181 -24.40 11.63 -14.48
N VAL A 182 -24.76 11.23 -15.70
CA VAL A 182 -25.25 12.10 -16.78
C VAL A 182 -26.63 11.65 -17.23
N LYS A 183 -27.47 12.58 -17.65
CA LYS A 183 -28.73 12.24 -18.31
C LYS A 183 -28.47 11.84 -19.75
N ASN A 184 -29.12 10.78 -20.20
CA ASN A 184 -29.20 10.41 -21.61
C ASN A 184 -30.38 11.12 -22.29
N GLY A 185 -30.56 10.88 -23.59
CA GLY A 185 -31.63 11.48 -24.39
C GLY A 185 -33.05 11.10 -23.93
N ASN A 186 -33.20 10.06 -23.11
CA ASN A 186 -34.48 9.60 -22.57
C ASN A 186 -34.71 10.09 -21.12
N TYR A 187 -33.94 11.09 -20.66
CA TYR A 187 -33.97 11.60 -19.29
C TYR A 187 -33.62 10.57 -18.21
N ALA A 188 -33.06 9.41 -18.58
CA ALA A 188 -32.55 8.42 -17.64
C ALA A 188 -31.08 8.69 -17.34
N TYR A 189 -30.64 8.36 -16.13
CA TYR A 189 -29.25 8.52 -15.72
C TYR A 189 -28.38 7.34 -16.15
N GLU A 190 -27.16 7.66 -16.60
CA GLU A 190 -26.10 6.70 -16.89
C GLU A 190 -24.81 7.16 -16.20
N LEU A 191 -23.97 6.20 -15.81
CA LEU A 191 -22.66 6.50 -15.20
C LEU A 191 -21.57 6.41 -16.23
N THR A 192 -20.72 7.43 -16.30
CA THR A 192 -19.58 7.46 -17.23
C THR A 192 -18.34 8.10 -16.61
N ALA A 193 -17.21 7.94 -17.31
CA ALA A 193 -15.98 8.65 -17.01
C ALA A 193 -15.97 10.06 -17.64
N GLN A 194 -15.45 11.04 -16.89
CA GLN A 194 -15.21 12.42 -17.33
C GLN A 194 -13.69 12.70 -17.34
N ALA A 195 -13.22 13.69 -18.12
CA ALA A 195 -11.81 13.92 -18.42
C ALA A 195 -10.85 13.88 -17.20
N ASN A 196 -11.25 14.46 -16.06
CA ASN A 196 -10.45 14.47 -14.82
C ASN A 196 -11.01 13.55 -13.72
N GLN A 197 -11.99 12.71 -14.06
CA GLN A 197 -12.73 11.91 -13.09
C GLN A 197 -13.02 10.52 -13.71
N PRO A 198 -12.09 9.56 -13.53
CA PRO A 198 -12.23 8.23 -14.10
C PRO A 198 -13.33 7.45 -13.38
N LEU A 199 -13.95 6.52 -14.11
CA LEU A 199 -14.83 5.51 -13.52
C LEU A 199 -13.98 4.59 -12.65
N VAL A 200 -14.37 4.40 -11.39
CA VAL A 200 -13.66 3.53 -10.45
C VAL A 200 -14.56 2.37 -10.11
N ILE A 201 -14.05 1.15 -10.29
CA ILE A 201 -14.76 -0.10 -9.99
C ILE A 201 -14.01 -0.80 -8.87
N ALA A 202 -14.70 -1.17 -7.80
CA ALA A 202 -14.13 -1.88 -6.65
C ALA A 202 -15.13 -2.89 -6.08
N THR A 203 -14.62 -3.87 -5.34
CA THR A 203 -15.47 -4.79 -4.55
C THR A 203 -15.75 -4.19 -3.16
N PRO A 204 -16.89 -4.53 -2.54
CA PRO A 204 -17.16 -4.15 -1.15
C PRO A 204 -16.07 -4.60 -0.18
N ASP A 205 -15.49 -5.78 -0.41
CA ASP A 205 -14.39 -6.30 0.41
C ASP A 205 -13.13 -5.44 0.33
N PHE A 206 -12.82 -4.89 -0.86
CA PHE A 206 -11.73 -3.95 -1.02
C PHE A 206 -11.99 -2.64 -0.28
N GLU A 207 -13.23 -2.12 -0.37
CA GLU A 207 -13.64 -0.92 0.38
C GLU A 207 -13.54 -1.13 1.89
N ASP A 208 -14.03 -2.25 2.42
CA ASP A 208 -13.95 -2.58 3.85
C ASP A 208 -12.49 -2.62 4.33
N LYS A 209 -11.61 -3.36 3.62
CA LYS A 209 -10.17 -3.40 3.92
C LYS A 209 -9.55 -1.99 3.92
N THR A 210 -9.95 -1.15 2.98
CA THR A 210 -9.46 0.23 2.87
C THR A 210 -9.96 1.11 4.02
N ILE A 211 -11.25 0.99 4.39
CA ILE A 211 -11.86 1.68 5.54
C ILE A 211 -11.13 1.31 6.83
N LYS A 212 -10.92 0.01 7.07
CA LYS A 212 -10.20 -0.51 8.23
C LYS A 212 -8.77 0.03 8.31
N SER A 213 -8.07 0.02 7.17
CA SER A 213 -6.72 0.58 7.07
C SER A 213 -6.68 2.08 7.41
N PHE A 214 -7.63 2.88 6.91
CA PHE A 214 -7.72 4.30 7.26
C PHE A 214 -8.12 4.54 8.71
N ARG A 215 -8.95 3.67 9.30
CA ARG A 215 -9.32 3.71 10.73
C ARG A 215 -8.09 3.50 11.61
N VAL A 216 -7.28 2.47 11.31
CA VAL A 216 -5.99 2.22 11.98
C VAL A 216 -5.05 3.41 11.84
N PHE A 217 -4.87 3.92 10.61
CA PHE A 217 -4.01 5.07 10.36
C PHE A 217 -4.44 6.30 11.17
N LYS A 218 -5.75 6.56 11.26
CA LYS A 218 -6.31 7.66 12.07
C LYS A 218 -5.93 7.56 13.55
N TYR A 219 -5.90 6.35 14.11
CA TYR A 219 -5.49 6.15 15.51
C TYR A 219 -3.99 6.31 15.73
N LEU A 220 -3.16 5.91 14.76
CA LEU A 220 -1.70 5.98 14.87
C LEU A 220 -1.13 7.36 14.51
N MET A 221 -1.82 8.15 13.68
CA MET A 221 -1.31 9.41 13.13
C MET A 221 -0.78 10.41 14.18
N PRO A 222 -1.46 10.67 15.32
CA PRO A 222 -0.96 11.60 16.32
C PRO A 222 0.41 11.20 16.87
N TYR A 223 0.66 9.89 17.03
CA TYR A 223 1.91 9.35 17.55
C TYR A 223 3.01 9.35 16.49
N LEU A 224 2.66 9.16 15.21
CA LEU A 224 3.60 9.33 14.11
C LEU A 224 4.07 10.79 14.00
N VAL A 225 3.16 11.76 14.16
CA VAL A 225 3.49 13.19 14.21
C VAL A 225 4.36 13.51 15.43
N LEU A 226 3.99 13.01 16.62
CA LEU A 226 4.77 13.21 17.84
C LEU A 226 6.18 12.62 17.72
N MET A 227 6.29 11.41 17.17
CA MET A 227 7.55 10.73 16.91
C MET A 227 8.41 11.56 15.95
N TYR A 228 7.83 12.02 14.84
CA TYR A 228 8.52 12.89 13.88
C TYR A 228 9.06 14.17 14.55
N LEU A 229 8.24 14.87 15.33
CA LEU A 229 8.65 16.08 16.03
C LEU A 229 9.76 15.79 17.05
N SER A 230 9.64 14.69 17.81
CA SER A 230 10.61 14.31 18.85
C SER A 230 11.96 13.93 18.23
N VAL A 231 11.97 13.12 17.18
CA VAL A 231 13.19 12.72 16.46
C VAL A 231 13.90 13.96 15.91
N ASN A 232 13.18 14.87 15.24
CA ASN A 232 13.77 16.09 14.71
C ASN A 232 14.28 17.03 15.80
N TYR A 233 13.56 17.16 16.92
CA TYR A 233 14.04 17.92 18.06
C TYR A 233 15.40 17.40 18.56
N PHE A 234 15.55 16.09 18.75
CA PHE A 234 16.80 15.52 19.23
C PHE A 234 17.94 15.55 18.21
N LEU A 235 17.63 15.53 16.91
CA LEU A 235 18.64 15.61 15.86
C LEU A 235 19.21 17.02 15.68
N PHE A 236 18.40 18.07 15.86
CA PHE A 236 18.81 19.44 15.51
C PHE A 236 18.92 20.42 16.68
N LEU A 237 18.01 20.30 17.67
CA LEU A 237 17.81 21.33 18.69
C LEU A 237 18.37 20.91 20.05
N ALA A 238 18.42 19.61 20.33
CA ALA A 238 18.89 19.14 21.62
C ALA A 238 20.41 19.34 21.76
N PRO A 239 20.88 19.92 22.88
CA PRO A 239 22.30 20.10 23.11
C PRO A 239 22.98 18.73 23.20
N ALA A 240 24.02 18.57 22.38
CA ALA A 240 24.90 17.41 22.42
C ALA A 240 25.84 17.52 23.62
N ARG A 241 25.96 16.43 24.40
CA ARG A 241 27.04 16.34 25.37
C ARG A 241 28.33 15.99 24.62
N PRO A 242 29.46 16.65 24.90
CA PRO A 242 30.72 16.33 24.26
C PRO A 242 31.20 14.93 24.69
N HIS A 243 31.58 14.13 23.68
CA HIS A 243 32.28 12.85 23.74
C HIS A 243 31.80 11.86 24.82
N GLU A 244 30.85 11.01 24.41
CA GLU A 244 30.50 9.78 25.11
C GLU A 244 31.04 8.61 24.25
N GLU A 245 31.79 7.68 24.86
CA GLU A 245 32.39 6.56 24.13
C GLU A 245 31.33 5.69 23.45
N GLN A 246 31.69 5.19 22.27
CA GLN A 246 30.80 4.38 21.44
C GLN A 246 30.48 3.04 22.13
N ASN A 247 29.27 2.90 22.66
CA ASN A 247 28.73 1.71 23.27
C ASN A 247 28.20 0.77 22.19
N THR A 248 29.07 -0.14 21.76
CA THR A 248 28.76 -1.23 20.83
C THR A 248 27.61 -2.12 21.33
N ALA A 249 27.42 -2.25 22.65
CA ALA A 249 26.33 -3.05 23.20
C ALA A 249 24.94 -2.46 22.90
N PHE A 250 24.81 -1.13 22.89
CA PHE A 250 23.54 -0.49 22.53
C PHE A 250 23.19 -0.75 21.05
N ALA A 251 24.16 -0.63 20.15
CA ALA A 251 23.97 -0.92 18.74
C ALA A 251 23.51 -2.38 18.53
N LEU A 252 24.19 -3.34 19.16
CA LEU A 252 23.85 -4.76 19.07
C LEU A 252 22.46 -5.06 19.65
N LEU A 253 22.12 -4.44 20.79
CA LEU A 253 20.80 -4.60 21.40
C LEU A 253 19.70 -4.04 20.47
N SER A 254 19.86 -2.85 19.92
CA SER A 254 18.86 -2.22 19.06
C SER A 254 18.70 -2.94 17.72
N PHE A 255 19.80 -3.38 17.09
CA PHE A 255 19.77 -4.04 15.78
C PHE A 255 19.33 -5.50 15.83
N PHE A 256 19.72 -6.24 16.88
CA PHE A 256 19.48 -7.68 16.95
C PHE A 256 18.60 -8.06 18.15
N GLY A 257 18.88 -7.49 19.32
CA GLY A 257 18.17 -7.84 20.55
C GLY A 257 16.67 -7.50 20.51
N ILE A 258 16.31 -6.27 20.16
CA ILE A 258 14.92 -5.80 20.13
C ILE A 258 14.05 -6.58 19.11
N PRO A 259 14.48 -6.81 17.85
CA PRO A 259 13.74 -7.67 16.93
C PRO A 259 13.56 -9.10 17.45
N ILE A 260 14.63 -9.72 17.98
CA ILE A 260 14.59 -11.09 18.52
C ILE A 260 13.59 -11.17 19.68
N LEU A 261 13.63 -10.20 20.60
CA LEU A 261 12.66 -10.08 21.68
C LEU A 261 11.24 -9.92 21.15
N GLY A 262 11.04 -9.10 20.11
CA GLY A 262 9.74 -8.93 19.47
C GLY A 262 9.15 -10.25 18.96
N VAL A 263 9.95 -11.05 18.25
CA VAL A 263 9.54 -12.38 17.77
C VAL A 263 9.28 -13.34 18.93
N LEU A 264 10.17 -13.39 19.93
CA LEU A 264 10.00 -14.26 21.09
C LEU A 264 8.72 -13.95 21.85
N PHE A 265 8.46 -12.68 22.15
CA PHE A 265 7.24 -12.27 22.84
C PHE A 265 5.98 -12.50 22.00
N GLY A 266 6.06 -12.32 20.68
CA GLY A 266 4.96 -12.68 19.77
C GLY A 266 4.63 -14.18 19.80
N VAL A 267 5.65 -15.04 19.76
CA VAL A 267 5.49 -16.50 19.84
C VAL A 267 4.96 -16.94 21.22
N ILE A 268 5.45 -16.34 22.30
CA ILE A 268 4.96 -16.60 23.66
C ILE A 268 3.50 -16.16 23.79
N GLY A 269 3.17 -14.96 23.31
CA GLY A 269 1.80 -14.43 23.30
C GLY A 269 0.83 -15.35 22.56
N ALA A 270 1.22 -15.87 21.40
CA ALA A 270 0.40 -16.79 20.61
C ALA A 270 0.10 -18.12 21.32
N LYS A 271 0.95 -18.55 22.27
CA LYS A 271 0.76 -19.80 23.05
C LYS A 271 -0.04 -19.61 24.33
N LEU A 272 -0.21 -18.37 24.79
CA LEU A 272 -0.94 -18.05 26.01
C LEU A 272 -2.41 -17.74 25.70
N SER A 273 -3.23 -17.74 26.74
CA SER A 273 -4.63 -17.32 26.69
C SER A 273 -4.92 -16.22 27.71
N GLY A 274 -6.00 -15.47 27.50
CA GLY A 274 -6.40 -14.36 28.37
C GLY A 274 -5.37 -13.23 28.45
N PHE A 275 -5.22 -12.64 29.64
CA PHE A 275 -4.35 -11.47 29.85
C PHE A 275 -2.90 -11.67 29.41
N GLY A 276 -2.35 -12.87 29.60
CA GLY A 276 -0.97 -13.18 29.21
C GLY A 276 -0.77 -13.07 27.69
N LYS A 277 -1.75 -13.50 26.90
CA LYS A 277 -1.73 -13.35 25.44
C LYS A 277 -1.64 -11.89 25.04
N ASP A 278 -2.52 -11.05 25.58
CA ASP A 278 -2.61 -9.63 25.22
C ASP A 278 -1.36 -8.87 25.62
N PHE A 279 -0.83 -9.14 26.82
CA PHE A 279 0.39 -8.51 27.32
C PHE A 279 1.60 -8.84 26.44
N PHE A 280 1.87 -10.12 26.20
CA PHE A 280 3.04 -10.54 25.41
C PHE A 280 2.90 -10.21 23.92
N SER A 281 1.68 -10.27 23.36
CA SER A 281 1.43 -9.85 21.98
C SER A 281 1.61 -8.34 21.81
N CYS A 282 1.16 -7.54 22.77
CA CYS A 282 1.38 -6.09 22.76
C CYS A 282 2.87 -5.75 22.86
N LEU A 283 3.59 -6.39 23.78
CA LEU A 283 5.02 -6.17 23.99
C LEU A 283 5.84 -6.63 22.77
N GLY A 284 5.50 -7.78 22.19
CA GLY A 284 6.07 -8.27 20.94
C GLY A 284 5.84 -7.29 19.78
N GLY A 285 4.61 -6.77 19.66
CA GLY A 285 4.26 -5.74 18.68
C GLY A 285 5.08 -4.46 18.86
N ILE A 286 5.19 -3.93 20.08
CA ILE A 286 6.01 -2.75 20.37
C ILE A 286 7.46 -2.98 19.96
N CYS A 287 8.08 -4.08 20.40
CA CYS A 287 9.47 -4.39 20.05
C CYS A 287 9.67 -4.50 18.54
N PHE A 288 8.76 -5.19 17.84
CA PHE A 288 8.81 -5.34 16.38
C PHE A 288 8.69 -3.99 15.67
N PHE A 289 7.71 -3.15 16.02
CA PHE A 289 7.53 -1.84 15.39
C PHE A 289 8.66 -0.87 15.73
N VAL A 290 9.16 -0.88 16.96
CA VAL A 290 10.32 -0.04 17.33
C VAL A 290 11.54 -0.45 16.52
N ALA A 291 11.81 -1.74 16.37
CA ALA A 291 12.88 -2.22 15.51
C ALA A 291 12.68 -1.76 14.05
N LEU A 292 11.49 -1.98 13.48
CA LEU A 292 11.17 -1.62 12.10
C LEU A 292 11.35 -0.11 11.83
N LEU A 293 10.87 0.73 12.75
CA LEU A 293 10.92 2.19 12.61
C LEU A 293 12.30 2.78 12.91
N SER A 294 13.03 2.20 13.88
CA SER A 294 14.34 2.72 14.27
C SER A 294 15.48 2.20 13.40
N PHE A 295 15.38 1.00 12.80
CA PHE A 295 16.49 0.36 12.10
C PHE A 295 17.11 1.22 10.98
N PRO A 296 16.35 1.72 9.98
CA PRO A 296 16.95 2.50 8.90
C PRO A 296 17.56 3.80 9.40
N LEU A 297 16.93 4.42 10.41
CA LEU A 297 17.37 5.66 11.00
C LEU A 297 18.66 5.47 11.79
N LEU A 298 18.75 4.42 12.62
CA LEU A 298 19.95 4.10 13.39
C LEU A 298 21.12 3.79 12.46
N CYS A 299 20.93 2.99 11.41
CA CYS A 299 21.96 2.73 10.40
C CYS A 299 22.54 4.04 9.85
N LEU A 300 21.66 4.97 9.47
CA LEU A 300 22.07 6.27 8.92
C LEU A 300 22.77 7.15 9.97
N LEU A 301 22.30 7.18 11.22
CA LEU A 301 22.95 7.95 12.27
C LEU A 301 24.34 7.43 12.64
N TYR A 302 24.53 6.10 12.65
CA TYR A 302 25.84 5.48 12.83
C TYR A 302 26.78 5.73 11.65
N MET A 303 26.29 5.68 10.41
CA MET A 303 27.10 5.99 9.22
C MET A 303 27.62 7.43 9.20
N VAL A 304 26.89 8.38 9.80
CA VAL A 304 27.25 9.81 9.84
C VAL A 304 28.01 10.16 11.14
N GLU A 305 28.44 9.14 11.91
CA GLU A 305 29.18 9.31 13.17
C GLU A 305 28.47 10.26 14.15
N THR A 306 27.15 10.15 14.23
CA THR A 306 26.35 11.00 15.12
C THR A 306 26.67 10.67 16.58
N ASN A 307 26.73 11.69 17.44
CA ASN A 307 26.93 11.51 18.88
C ASN A 307 25.98 10.47 19.46
N GLN A 308 26.52 9.51 20.22
CA GLN A 308 25.74 8.42 20.78
C GLN A 308 24.58 8.88 21.66
N SER A 309 24.77 9.93 22.45
CA SER A 309 23.68 10.50 23.27
C SER A 309 22.47 10.90 22.42
N THR A 310 22.71 11.36 21.19
CA THR A 310 21.64 11.71 20.23
C THR A 310 20.99 10.45 19.69
N ILE A 311 21.78 9.44 19.32
CA ILE A 311 21.28 8.14 18.85
C ILE A 311 20.35 7.50 19.89
N ILE A 312 20.76 7.47 21.16
CA ILE A 312 19.98 6.91 22.27
C ILE A 312 18.66 7.69 22.45
N ARG A 313 18.70 9.03 22.43
CA ARG A 313 17.50 9.87 22.58
C ARG A 313 16.52 9.70 21.43
N VAL A 314 17.02 9.58 20.19
CA VAL A 314 16.21 9.30 19.01
C VAL A 314 15.53 7.93 19.15
N TRP A 315 16.28 6.89 19.50
CA TRP A 315 15.73 5.56 19.73
C TRP A 315 14.69 5.54 20.85
N ALA A 316 14.99 6.18 21.99
CA ALA A 316 14.07 6.28 23.12
C ALA A 316 12.77 7.01 22.74
N SER A 317 12.86 8.04 21.89
CA SER A 317 11.68 8.75 21.38
C SER A 317 10.79 7.85 20.54
N ILE A 318 11.38 7.05 19.65
CA ILE A 318 10.66 6.05 18.83
C ILE A 318 10.01 5.01 19.75
N PHE A 319 10.77 4.51 20.74
CA PHE A 319 10.27 3.53 21.70
C PHE A 319 9.07 4.05 22.50
N ILE A 320 9.16 5.25 23.07
CA ILE A 320 8.10 5.88 23.87
C ILE A 320 6.87 6.15 23.00
N CYS A 321 7.04 6.75 21.81
CA CYS A 321 5.92 7.06 20.93
C CYS A 321 5.21 5.80 20.45
N THR A 322 5.96 4.75 20.09
CA THR A 322 5.38 3.46 19.65
C THR A 322 4.65 2.78 20.80
N SER A 323 5.23 2.79 22.01
CA SER A 323 4.59 2.23 23.20
C SER A 323 3.28 2.95 23.53
N LEU A 324 3.29 4.30 23.49
CA LEU A 324 2.09 5.10 23.70
C LEU A 324 1.04 4.82 22.62
N ALA A 325 1.44 4.70 21.35
CA ALA A 325 0.53 4.40 20.25
C ALA A 325 -0.18 3.06 20.46
N MET A 326 0.58 2.01 20.79
CA MET A 326 0.07 0.66 20.97
C MET A 326 -0.77 0.54 22.24
N VAL A 327 -0.29 1.04 23.39
CA VAL A 327 -0.99 0.91 24.68
C VAL A 327 -2.30 1.70 24.69
N LEU A 328 -2.29 2.96 24.22
CA LEU A 328 -3.48 3.82 24.29
C LEU A 328 -4.53 3.48 23.22
N ASN A 329 -4.12 2.84 22.12
CA ASN A 329 -5.04 2.46 21.04
C ASN A 329 -5.26 0.97 20.91
N TYR A 330 -4.72 0.13 21.80
CA TYR A 330 -4.82 -1.33 21.71
C TYR A 330 -6.24 -1.81 21.40
N ARG A 331 -7.22 -1.41 22.23
CA ARG A 331 -8.64 -1.77 22.04
C ARG A 331 -9.24 -1.23 20.74
N LYS A 332 -8.81 -0.04 20.31
CA LYS A 332 -9.28 0.59 19.08
C LYS A 332 -8.68 -0.07 17.84
N LEU A 333 -7.45 -0.56 17.93
CA LEU A 333 -6.76 -1.29 16.87
C LEU A 333 -7.30 -2.70 16.74
N GLU A 334 -7.58 -3.38 17.86
CA GLU A 334 -8.22 -4.70 17.88
C GLU A 334 -9.62 -4.62 17.24
N GLY A 335 -10.48 -3.72 17.71
CA GLY A 335 -11.81 -3.51 17.13
C GLY A 335 -11.83 -2.88 15.73
N ALA A 336 -10.68 -2.48 15.17
CA ALA A 336 -10.63 -1.97 13.80
C ALA A 336 -10.72 -3.09 12.75
N PHE A 337 -10.46 -4.34 13.13
CA PHE A 337 -10.46 -5.48 12.20
C PHE A 337 -11.67 -6.40 12.34
N ASP A 338 -12.47 -6.21 13.38
CA ASP A 338 -13.74 -6.91 13.54
C ASP A 338 -14.68 -6.58 12.38
N LYS A 339 -15.51 -7.55 12.00
CA LYS A 339 -16.60 -7.33 11.04
C LYS A 339 -17.73 -6.63 11.81
N ASP A 340 -18.04 -5.40 11.40
CA ASP A 340 -19.28 -4.73 11.79
C ASP A 340 -20.50 -5.52 11.29
#